data_AF-A0A4Q2X3S4-F1
#
_entry.id   AF-A0A4Q2X3S4-F1
#
_cell.length_a   1.000
_cell.length_b   1.000
_cell.length_c   1.000
_cell.angle_alpha   90.00
_cell.angle_beta   90.00
_cell.angle_gamma   90.00
#
_symmetry.space_group_name_H-M   'P 1'
#
loop_
_entity.id
_entity.type
_entity.pdbx_description
1 polymer ?
#
loop_
_entity_poly.entity_id
_entity_poly.type
_entity_poly.pdbx_seq_one_letter_code
_entity_poly.pdbx_strand_id
1 'polypeptide(L)'
;MKWALFVAKIALLSSLQAQTEGQPALLDKVISHPGSYSQVCDVMSAPADLPYRAFQISGFSGASFSKANLAKIKENRDAVVKEIRARLLELDLKTVAKTPSEDPAPEENNDGDTYGCDPKTLNPLLLELIQETHAVEALPELLAVESKLVKGIADAKDDAKASPPLVSGWYVANEGGPEYDEKESDAKRDRRVNLFQARVAQRDVVMTIAVLLREKSYEPYLKSRIETAYAKGIKALVKTDGLDKFKPGEPLPPELEGMEIRIDPITKVPVARYSTVAIPYSRESRDEIRAAAGKWISEHP
;
A
#
# COMPACT_ATOMS: atom_id res chain seq x y z
N MET A 1 -1.10 18.93 -52.82
CA MET A 1 0.05 18.14 -52.29
C MET A 1 0.81 18.76 -51.12
N LYS A 2 0.44 19.94 -50.56
CA LYS A 2 1.18 20.56 -49.42
C LYS A 2 0.53 20.41 -48.03
N TRP A 3 -0.68 19.86 -47.94
CA TRP A 3 -1.38 19.67 -46.66
C TRP A 3 -1.07 18.32 -45.97
N ALA A 4 -0.85 17.26 -46.75
CA ALA A 4 -0.52 15.94 -46.20
C ALA A 4 0.85 15.90 -45.47
N LEU A 5 1.79 16.76 -45.87
CA LEU A 5 3.12 16.88 -45.23
C LEU A 5 3.10 17.65 -43.90
N PHE A 6 2.08 18.45 -43.63
CA PHE A 6 1.96 19.23 -42.39
C PHE A 6 1.32 18.40 -41.27
N VAL A 7 0.31 17.58 -41.60
CA VAL A 7 -0.36 16.67 -40.65
C VAL A 7 0.57 15.53 -40.22
N ALA A 8 1.41 15.02 -41.12
CA ALA A 8 2.43 14.02 -40.78
C ALA A 8 3.51 14.57 -39.83
N LYS A 9 3.88 15.84 -39.92
CA LYS A 9 4.85 16.46 -38.99
C LYS A 9 4.26 16.71 -37.61
N ILE A 10 2.98 17.07 -37.49
CA ILE A 10 2.32 17.24 -36.20
C ILE A 10 2.13 15.88 -35.51
N ALA A 11 1.74 14.84 -36.25
CA ALA A 11 1.63 13.48 -35.71
C ALA A 11 2.98 12.90 -35.25
N LEU A 12 4.09 13.22 -35.94
CA LEU A 12 5.44 12.84 -35.49
C LEU A 12 5.96 13.67 -34.31
N LEU A 13 5.55 14.93 -34.16
CA LEU A 13 5.92 15.76 -33.01
C LEU A 13 5.16 15.34 -31.73
N SER A 14 3.88 14.96 -31.86
CA SER A 14 3.10 14.43 -30.75
C SER A 14 3.56 13.04 -30.29
N SER A 15 4.10 12.21 -31.19
CA SER A 15 4.68 10.90 -30.82
C SER A 15 6.09 11.01 -30.20
N LEU A 16 6.81 12.11 -30.47
CA LEU A 16 8.10 12.41 -29.85
C LEU A 16 7.97 13.10 -28.48
N GLN A 17 6.88 13.81 -28.19
CA GLN A 17 6.60 14.32 -26.83
C GLN A 17 6.04 13.25 -25.87
N ALA A 18 5.57 12.11 -26.39
CA ALA A 18 5.16 10.96 -25.59
C ALA A 18 6.35 10.05 -25.19
N GLN A 19 7.56 10.33 -25.70
CA GLN A 19 8.78 9.67 -25.28
C GLN A 19 9.59 10.64 -24.42
N THR A 20 10.04 10.18 -23.24
CA THR A 20 10.99 10.79 -22.29
C THR A 20 10.47 11.59 -21.10
N GLU A 21 9.38 11.16 -20.45
CA GLU A 21 9.43 11.15 -18.98
C GLU A 21 10.28 9.93 -18.60
N GLY A 22 11.45 10.15 -17.99
CA GLY A 22 12.26 9.06 -17.44
C GLY A 22 11.44 8.27 -16.40
N GLN A 23 11.69 6.98 -16.25
CA GLN A 23 10.95 6.13 -15.30
C GLN A 23 10.95 6.64 -13.85
N PRO A 24 12.04 7.25 -13.33
CA PRO A 24 12.01 7.96 -12.04
C PRO A 24 10.99 9.11 -12.02
N ALA A 25 10.85 9.85 -13.13
CA ALA A 25 9.89 10.94 -13.25
C ALA A 25 8.43 10.43 -13.31
N LEU A 26 8.19 9.27 -13.93
CA LEU A 26 6.86 8.63 -13.94
C LEU A 26 6.42 8.23 -12.53
N LEU A 27 7.29 7.56 -11.76
CA LEU A 27 6.97 7.18 -10.39
C LEU A 27 6.78 8.40 -9.48
N ASP A 28 7.65 9.40 -9.60
CA ASP A 28 7.53 10.63 -8.82
C ASP A 28 6.20 11.34 -9.07
N LYS A 29 5.84 11.45 -10.35
CA LYS A 29 4.58 12.05 -10.78
C LYS A 29 3.37 11.26 -10.28
N VAL A 30 3.35 9.95 -10.47
CA VAL A 30 2.17 9.13 -10.09
C VAL A 30 2.00 9.05 -8.57
N ILE A 31 3.09 9.05 -7.79
CA ILE A 31 2.99 9.08 -6.31
C ILE A 31 2.59 10.48 -5.81
N SER A 32 3.10 11.54 -6.44
CA SER A 32 2.78 12.93 -6.07
C SER A 32 1.37 13.32 -6.51
N HIS A 33 0.90 12.77 -7.62
CA HIS A 33 -0.36 13.08 -8.30
C HIS A 33 -1.04 11.79 -8.79
N PRO A 34 -1.59 10.97 -7.88
CA PRO A 34 -2.15 9.67 -8.23
C PRO A 34 -3.40 9.77 -9.11
N GLY A 35 -4.12 10.90 -9.09
CA GLY A 35 -5.11 11.27 -10.11
C GLY A 35 -6.55 10.84 -9.81
N SER A 36 -6.81 10.25 -8.65
CA SER A 36 -8.15 10.03 -8.12
C SER A 36 -8.16 10.40 -6.64
N TYR A 37 -9.06 11.29 -6.23
CA TYR A 37 -9.09 11.81 -4.86
C TYR A 37 -10.50 11.73 -4.30
N SER A 38 -10.62 11.23 -3.08
CA SER A 38 -11.84 11.16 -2.30
C SER A 38 -11.67 11.89 -0.98
N GLN A 39 -12.74 12.53 -0.53
CA GLN A 39 -12.81 13.07 0.82
C GLN A 39 -12.72 11.91 1.82
N VAL A 40 -11.72 11.95 2.70
CA VAL A 40 -11.65 11.04 3.85
C VAL A 40 -12.60 11.60 4.92
N CYS A 41 -13.87 11.21 4.86
CA CYS A 41 -14.89 11.72 5.77
C CYS A 41 -14.75 11.19 7.21
N ASP A 42 -13.97 10.12 7.42
CA ASP A 42 -13.67 9.54 8.73
C ASP A 42 -12.17 9.27 8.87
N VAL A 43 -11.54 9.78 9.93
CA VAL A 43 -10.15 9.41 10.26
C VAL A 43 -10.13 7.92 10.58
N MET A 44 -9.47 7.14 9.74
CA MET A 44 -9.29 5.71 9.98
C MET A 44 -8.57 5.53 11.31
N SER A 45 -9.19 4.83 12.24
CA SER A 45 -8.58 4.52 13.53
C SER A 45 -8.04 3.08 13.53
N ALA A 46 -7.01 2.81 14.33
CA ALA A 46 -6.51 1.46 14.60
C ALA A 46 -6.12 1.31 16.07
N PRO A 47 -6.37 0.15 16.70
CA PRO A 47 -6.03 -0.07 18.10
C PRO A 47 -4.52 -0.16 18.33
N ALA A 48 -4.09 0.07 19.56
CA ALA A 48 -2.67 0.14 19.92
C ALA A 48 -1.88 -1.17 19.67
N ASP A 49 -2.56 -2.32 19.66
CA ASP A 49 -2.02 -3.63 19.31
C ASP A 49 -1.90 -3.85 17.79
N LEU A 50 -2.52 -2.98 16.98
CA LEU A 50 -2.37 -2.86 15.52
C LEU A 50 -2.57 -4.18 14.77
N PRO A 51 -3.76 -4.81 14.80
CA PRO A 51 -4.01 -6.01 14.02
C PRO A 51 -3.69 -5.79 12.54
N TYR A 52 -3.17 -6.82 11.89
CA TYR A 52 -3.06 -6.88 10.45
C TYR A 52 -4.47 -6.77 9.85
N ARG A 53 -4.62 -5.83 8.91
CA ARG A 53 -5.78 -5.83 8.01
C ARG A 53 -5.38 -6.64 6.79
N ALA A 54 -5.97 -7.81 6.65
CA ALA A 54 -5.58 -8.73 5.58
C ALA A 54 -5.72 -8.03 4.21
N PHE A 55 -4.59 -7.94 3.50
CA PHE A 55 -4.50 -7.47 2.10
C PHE A 55 -5.05 -6.06 1.85
N GLN A 56 -5.03 -5.19 2.87
CA GLN A 56 -5.29 -3.77 2.72
C GLN A 56 -4.17 -2.97 3.36
N ILE A 57 -3.61 -2.02 2.61
CA ILE A 57 -2.74 -0.99 3.15
C ILE A 57 -3.62 -0.05 3.96
N SER A 58 -3.20 0.32 5.17
CA SER A 58 -4.02 1.16 6.04
C SER A 58 -3.80 2.64 5.79
N GLY A 59 -4.85 3.41 6.05
CA GLY A 59 -4.74 4.86 6.19
C GLY A 59 -4.58 5.59 4.87
N PHE A 60 -5.40 5.23 3.90
CA PHE A 60 -5.46 5.93 2.63
C PHE A 60 -5.88 7.39 2.84
N SER A 61 -5.05 8.32 2.37
CA SER A 61 -5.24 9.78 2.43
C SER A 61 -6.32 10.28 1.47
N GLY A 62 -7.27 9.43 1.08
CA GLY A 62 -8.23 9.73 0.03
C GLY A 62 -7.65 9.67 -1.39
N ALA A 63 -6.35 9.43 -1.56
CA ALA A 63 -5.70 9.53 -2.87
C ALA A 63 -5.44 8.15 -3.52
N SER A 64 -6.15 7.81 -4.60
CA SER A 64 -6.01 6.58 -5.42
C SER A 64 -5.35 6.85 -6.75
N PHE A 65 -4.74 5.81 -7.31
CA PHE A 65 -4.33 5.86 -8.70
C PHE A 65 -5.53 5.86 -9.66
N SER A 66 -5.55 6.83 -10.56
CA SER A 66 -6.45 6.85 -11.71
C SER A 66 -6.22 5.62 -12.60
N LYS A 67 -7.24 5.21 -13.35
CA LYS A 67 -7.12 4.10 -14.30
C LYS A 67 -6.02 4.36 -15.32
N ALA A 68 -5.91 5.61 -15.79
CA ALA A 68 -4.86 6.02 -16.73
C ALA A 68 -3.44 5.88 -16.14
N ASN A 69 -3.24 6.28 -14.88
CA ASN A 69 -1.93 6.16 -14.23
C ASN A 69 -1.57 4.68 -13.99
N LEU A 70 -2.51 3.86 -13.51
CA LEU A 70 -2.28 2.42 -13.34
C LEU A 70 -1.96 1.73 -14.66
N ALA A 71 -2.65 2.08 -15.75
CA ALA A 71 -2.36 1.52 -17.08
C ALA A 71 -0.91 1.82 -17.50
N LYS A 72 -0.46 3.07 -17.37
CA LYS A 72 0.93 3.46 -17.69
C LYS A 72 1.97 2.72 -16.85
N ILE A 73 1.70 2.58 -15.55
CA ILE A 73 2.56 1.83 -14.64
C ILE A 73 2.66 0.36 -15.07
N LYS A 74 1.53 -0.27 -15.40
CA LYS A 74 1.47 -1.68 -15.84
C LYS A 74 2.12 -1.89 -17.21
N GLU A 75 1.97 -0.96 -18.15
CA GLU A 75 2.65 -0.99 -19.45
C GLU A 75 4.18 -0.89 -19.32
N ASN A 76 4.68 -0.20 -18.29
CA ASN A 76 6.11 0.00 -18.03
C ASN A 76 6.63 -0.86 -16.86
N ARG A 77 5.90 -1.94 -16.51
CA ARG A 77 6.08 -2.69 -15.26
C ARG A 77 7.54 -3.00 -14.93
N ASP A 78 8.31 -3.61 -15.82
CA ASP A 78 9.69 -4.02 -15.51
C ASP A 78 10.61 -2.83 -15.18
N ALA A 79 10.46 -1.73 -15.91
CA ALA A 79 11.25 -0.54 -15.69
C ALA A 79 10.83 0.19 -14.40
N VAL A 80 9.52 0.23 -14.14
CA VAL A 80 8.95 0.76 -12.89
C VAL A 80 9.42 -0.07 -11.69
N VAL A 81 9.37 -1.40 -11.77
CA VAL A 81 9.78 -2.27 -10.66
C VAL A 81 11.27 -2.15 -10.38
N LYS A 82 12.11 -2.02 -11.43
CA LYS A 82 13.53 -1.73 -11.25
C LYS A 82 13.75 -0.44 -10.45
N GLU A 83 13.01 0.61 -10.77
CA GLU A 83 13.11 1.90 -10.08
C GLU A 83 12.57 1.82 -8.63
N ILE A 84 11.43 1.13 -8.42
CA ILE A 84 10.90 0.86 -7.08
C ILE A 84 11.96 0.18 -6.20
N ARG A 85 12.64 -0.85 -6.72
CA ARG A 85 13.69 -1.57 -5.98
C ARG A 85 14.85 -0.66 -5.62
N ALA A 86 15.34 0.14 -6.58
CA ALA A 86 16.39 1.12 -6.32
C ALA A 86 15.98 2.10 -5.21
N ARG A 87 14.77 2.65 -5.28
CA ARG A 87 14.23 3.57 -4.29
C ARG A 87 14.09 2.95 -2.91
N LEU A 88 13.56 1.73 -2.79
CA LEU A 88 13.40 1.04 -1.49
C LEU A 88 14.74 0.90 -0.74
N LEU A 89 15.84 0.67 -1.46
CA LEU A 89 17.19 0.62 -0.88
C LEU A 89 17.63 1.98 -0.32
N GLU A 90 17.34 3.05 -1.06
CA GLU A 90 17.73 4.42 -0.75
C GLU A 90 16.85 5.11 0.29
N LEU A 91 15.69 4.54 0.65
CA LEU A 91 14.78 5.12 1.63
C LEU A 91 15.50 5.46 2.95
N ASP A 92 15.48 6.75 3.28
CA ASP A 92 15.91 7.31 4.55
C ASP A 92 14.69 7.58 5.44
N LEU A 93 14.56 6.78 6.49
CA LEU A 93 13.47 6.90 7.47
C LEU A 93 13.71 8.02 8.50
N LYS A 94 14.64 8.95 8.24
CA LYS A 94 14.91 10.10 9.11
C LYS A 94 14.57 11.44 8.45
N THR A 95 14.29 11.42 7.15
CA THR A 95 13.96 12.63 6.39
C THR A 95 12.48 12.95 6.54
N VAL A 96 12.17 14.22 6.83
CA VAL A 96 10.79 14.73 6.85
C VAL A 96 10.27 14.80 5.42
N ALA A 97 9.09 14.23 5.18
CA ALA A 97 8.44 14.27 3.89
C ALA A 97 8.11 15.71 3.47
N LYS A 98 8.27 15.99 2.18
CA LYS A 98 7.86 17.25 1.57
C LYS A 98 6.43 17.14 1.08
N THR A 99 5.62 18.16 1.31
CA THR A 99 4.32 18.27 0.65
C THR A 99 4.55 18.39 -0.86
N PRO A 100 3.97 17.51 -1.69
CA PRO A 100 4.03 17.66 -3.14
C PRO A 100 3.47 19.02 -3.57
N SER A 101 4.04 19.63 -4.60
CA SER A 101 3.47 20.84 -5.19
C SER A 101 2.14 20.53 -5.87
N GLU A 102 1.21 21.48 -5.89
CA GLU A 102 0.01 21.42 -6.73
C GLU A 102 0.40 21.18 -8.19
N ASP A 103 -0.20 20.19 -8.84
CA ASP A 103 -0.14 20.01 -10.30
C ASP A 103 -1.59 19.93 -10.81
N PRO A 104 -1.93 20.53 -11.97
CA PRO A 104 -3.32 20.64 -12.43
C PRO A 104 -3.76 19.36 -13.18
N ALA A 105 -3.47 18.19 -12.61
CA ALA A 105 -3.72 16.92 -13.27
C ALA A 105 -5.23 16.69 -13.51
N PRO A 106 -5.64 16.14 -14.66
CA PRO A 106 -7.04 15.87 -14.96
C PRO A 106 -7.59 14.78 -14.04
N GLU A 107 -8.73 15.08 -13.42
CA GLU A 107 -9.31 14.34 -12.30
C GLU A 107 -10.29 13.27 -12.82
N GLU A 108 -10.07 12.00 -12.48
CA GLU A 108 -11.08 10.95 -12.73
C GLU A 108 -12.19 10.97 -11.67
N ASN A 109 -11.85 11.30 -10.41
CA ASN A 109 -12.77 11.57 -9.30
C ASN A 109 -12.14 12.67 -8.42
N ASN A 110 -12.91 13.67 -8.02
CA ASN A 110 -12.47 14.70 -7.09
C ASN A 110 -13.58 15.10 -6.12
N ASP A 111 -13.41 14.68 -4.87
CA ASP A 111 -14.22 15.13 -3.75
C ASP A 111 -13.36 15.82 -2.66
N GLY A 112 -12.10 16.21 -2.89
CA GLY A 112 -11.21 16.69 -1.83
C GLY A 112 -9.89 17.33 -2.29
N ASP A 113 -8.91 17.43 -1.39
CA ASP A 113 -7.58 17.96 -1.73
C ASP A 113 -6.85 17.01 -2.69
N THR A 114 -6.13 17.57 -3.68
CA THR A 114 -5.58 16.83 -4.85
C THR A 114 -4.11 16.44 -4.73
N TYR A 115 -3.61 16.25 -3.50
CA TYR A 115 -2.21 15.92 -3.26
C TYR A 115 -2.01 14.44 -2.96
N GLY A 116 -0.97 13.85 -3.55
CA GLY A 116 -0.46 12.52 -3.20
C GLY A 116 0.57 12.56 -2.07
N CYS A 117 1.57 11.69 -2.14
CA CYS A 117 2.62 11.55 -1.12
C CYS A 117 3.97 12.07 -1.63
N ASP A 118 4.92 12.35 -0.72
CA ASP A 118 6.32 12.57 -1.12
C ASP A 118 6.90 11.27 -1.70
N PRO A 119 7.26 11.25 -3.00
CA PRO A 119 7.77 10.06 -3.65
C PRO A 119 9.09 9.56 -3.07
N LYS A 120 9.85 10.41 -2.38
CA LYS A 120 11.18 10.08 -1.83
C LYS A 120 11.12 9.47 -0.42
N THR A 121 9.92 9.36 0.16
CA THR A 121 9.72 8.78 1.48
C THR A 121 8.94 7.47 1.40
N LEU A 122 9.03 6.65 2.45
CA LEU A 122 8.13 5.51 2.57
C LEU A 122 6.71 6.03 2.74
N ASN A 123 5.79 5.56 1.89
CA ASN A 123 4.40 5.98 1.85
C ASN A 123 3.49 4.83 1.36
N PRO A 124 2.17 4.87 1.64
CA PRO A 124 1.25 3.80 1.26
C PRO A 124 1.09 3.65 -0.26
N LEU A 125 1.15 4.75 -1.03
CA LEU A 125 1.05 4.71 -2.50
C LEU A 125 2.19 3.90 -3.14
N LEU A 126 3.40 3.99 -2.61
CA LEU A 126 4.52 3.15 -3.05
C LEU A 126 4.26 1.66 -2.80
N LEU A 127 3.68 1.31 -1.65
CA LEU A 127 3.32 -0.09 -1.35
C LEU A 127 2.17 -0.57 -2.24
N GLU A 128 1.22 0.30 -2.58
CA GLU A 128 0.12 -0.03 -3.50
C GLU A 128 0.65 -0.28 -4.91
N LEU A 129 1.59 0.55 -5.42
CA LEU A 129 2.24 0.30 -6.71
C LEU A 129 2.98 -1.05 -6.75
N ILE A 130 3.62 -1.44 -5.64
CA ILE A 130 4.27 -2.74 -5.51
C ILE A 130 3.26 -3.89 -5.66
N GLN A 131 2.08 -3.76 -5.04
CA GLN A 131 1.00 -4.76 -5.15
C GLN A 131 0.41 -4.76 -6.57
N GLU A 132 0.08 -3.60 -7.14
CA GLU A 132 -0.50 -3.46 -8.48
C GLU A 132 0.42 -3.92 -9.61
N THR A 133 1.74 -3.88 -9.40
CA THR A 133 2.75 -4.39 -10.35
C THR A 133 3.15 -5.84 -10.09
N HIS A 134 2.61 -6.47 -9.04
CA HIS A 134 2.98 -7.83 -8.60
C HIS A 134 4.51 -7.99 -8.46
N ALA A 135 5.17 -7.01 -7.86
CA ALA A 135 6.63 -6.87 -7.81
C ALA A 135 7.29 -7.82 -6.79
N VAL A 136 7.14 -9.13 -6.98
CA VAL A 136 7.72 -10.16 -6.09
C VAL A 136 9.25 -10.08 -6.02
N GLU A 137 9.91 -9.58 -7.07
CA GLU A 137 11.35 -9.36 -7.09
C GLU A 137 11.83 -8.25 -6.15
N ALA A 138 10.91 -7.42 -5.61
CA ALA A 138 11.22 -6.39 -4.61
C ALA A 138 11.24 -6.91 -3.17
N LEU A 139 11.00 -8.21 -2.96
CA LEU A 139 11.03 -8.84 -1.63
C LEU A 139 12.32 -8.60 -0.84
N PRO A 140 13.54 -8.69 -1.42
CA PRO A 140 14.77 -8.37 -0.70
C PRO A 140 14.79 -6.95 -0.15
N GLU A 141 14.39 -5.97 -0.96
CA GLU A 141 14.37 -4.57 -0.60
C GLU A 141 13.27 -4.25 0.43
N LEU A 142 12.08 -4.88 0.30
CA LEU A 142 11.01 -4.80 1.30
C LEU A 142 11.44 -5.34 2.66
N LEU A 143 12.16 -6.48 2.70
CA LEU A 143 12.71 -7.03 3.95
C LEU A 143 13.74 -6.09 4.59
N ALA A 144 14.54 -5.40 3.77
CA ALA A 144 15.49 -4.40 4.24
C ALA A 144 14.78 -3.18 4.83
N VAL A 145 13.74 -2.67 4.17
CA VAL A 145 12.89 -1.57 4.70
C VAL A 145 12.23 -1.97 6.01
N GLU A 146 11.66 -3.17 6.09
CA GLU A 146 11.07 -3.70 7.33
C GLU A 146 12.11 -3.75 8.46
N SER A 147 13.33 -4.22 8.18
CA SER A 147 14.40 -4.27 9.18
C SER A 147 14.86 -2.88 9.63
N LYS A 148 14.90 -1.89 8.73
CA LYS A 148 15.15 -0.48 9.08
C LYS A 148 14.07 0.04 10.04
N LEU A 149 12.78 -0.26 9.77
CA LEU A 149 11.65 0.11 10.64
C LEU A 149 11.73 -0.58 12.01
N VAL A 150 11.96 -1.90 12.07
CA VAL A 150 12.12 -2.65 13.33
C VAL A 150 13.16 -1.98 14.21
N LYS A 151 14.34 -1.74 13.64
CA LYS A 151 15.47 -1.18 14.35
C LYS A 151 15.15 0.25 14.82
N GLY A 152 14.70 1.12 13.93
CA GLY A 152 14.41 2.51 14.28
C GLY A 152 13.29 2.65 15.32
N ILE A 153 12.26 1.81 15.27
CA ILE A 153 11.20 1.78 16.29
C ILE A 153 11.76 1.30 17.64
N ALA A 154 12.61 0.27 17.66
CA ALA A 154 13.23 -0.23 18.88
C ALA A 154 14.15 0.82 19.50
N ASP A 155 15.06 1.39 18.70
CA ASP A 155 16.00 2.43 19.14
C ASP A 155 15.24 3.64 19.75
N ALA A 156 14.15 4.07 19.12
CA ALA A 156 13.32 5.18 19.63
C ALA A 156 12.44 4.79 20.85
N LYS A 157 12.18 3.51 21.10
CA LYS A 157 11.52 3.09 22.35
C LYS A 157 12.51 3.03 23.51
N ASP A 158 13.74 2.61 23.24
CA ASP A 158 14.77 2.40 24.25
C ASP A 158 15.50 3.71 24.60
N ASP A 159 15.62 4.66 23.67
CA ASP A 159 16.22 5.98 23.88
C ASP A 159 15.27 7.11 23.45
N ALA A 160 14.86 7.93 24.42
CA ALA A 160 14.02 9.12 24.18
C ALA A 160 14.68 10.17 23.27
N LYS A 161 16.02 10.17 23.15
CA LYS A 161 16.77 11.07 22.26
C LYS A 161 16.89 10.54 20.83
N ALA A 162 16.74 9.23 20.61
CA ALA A 162 16.73 8.67 19.26
C ALA A 162 15.46 9.10 18.53
N SER A 163 15.60 9.67 17.33
CA SER A 163 14.44 10.05 16.51
C SER A 163 13.67 8.82 16.04
N PRO A 164 12.33 8.81 16.13
CA PRO A 164 11.54 7.73 15.56
C PRO A 164 11.64 7.74 14.03
N PRO A 165 11.37 6.61 13.35
CA PRO A 165 11.24 6.60 11.91
C PRO A 165 10.16 7.57 11.44
N LEU A 166 10.47 8.34 10.40
CA LEU A 166 9.56 9.24 9.71
C LEU A 166 9.03 8.54 8.47
N VAL A 167 7.70 8.50 8.35
CA VAL A 167 6.95 7.92 7.23
C VAL A 167 5.86 8.91 6.83
N SER A 168 5.36 8.80 5.60
CA SER A 168 4.41 9.76 5.03
C SER A 168 3.12 9.09 4.54
N GLY A 169 2.02 9.84 4.50
CA GLY A 169 0.77 9.41 3.89
C GLY A 169 -0.10 8.46 4.72
N TRP A 170 0.40 7.89 5.82
CA TRP A 170 -0.43 7.15 6.78
C TRP A 170 -1.20 8.12 7.68
N TYR A 171 -2.51 8.26 7.44
CA TYR A 171 -3.41 9.07 8.28
C TYR A 171 -4.26 8.17 9.18
N VAL A 172 -3.59 7.39 10.03
CA VAL A 172 -4.27 6.48 10.97
C VAL A 172 -4.25 7.06 12.38
N ALA A 173 -5.40 7.19 13.03
CA ALA A 173 -5.50 7.54 14.45
C ALA A 173 -5.33 6.32 15.36
N ASN A 174 -4.79 6.52 16.56
CA ASN A 174 -4.66 5.47 17.57
C ASN A 174 -5.97 5.35 18.39
N GLU A 175 -6.72 4.25 18.22
CA GLU A 175 -7.94 3.96 18.99
C GLU A 175 -7.60 3.74 20.46
N GLY A 176 -8.33 4.42 21.34
CA GLY A 176 -8.03 4.37 22.77
C GLY A 176 -6.61 4.87 23.09
N GLY A 177 -6.02 5.69 22.21
CA GLY A 177 -4.81 6.43 22.52
C GLY A 177 -4.99 7.29 23.77
N PRO A 178 -3.89 7.75 24.40
CA PRO A 178 -3.99 8.62 25.56
C PRO A 178 -4.93 9.78 25.23
N GLU A 179 -5.83 10.10 26.17
CA GLU A 179 -6.70 11.26 26.06
C GLU A 179 -5.87 12.48 25.64
N TYR A 180 -6.45 13.31 24.78
CA TYR A 180 -5.79 14.52 24.32
C TYR A 180 -5.36 15.35 25.52
N ASP A 181 -4.05 15.44 25.75
CA ASP A 181 -3.46 16.21 26.83
C ASP A 181 -3.00 17.55 26.26
N GLU A 182 -3.78 18.60 26.50
CA GLU A 182 -3.44 19.99 26.10
C GLU A 182 -2.10 20.47 26.66
N LYS A 183 -1.58 19.82 27.72
CA LYS A 183 -0.30 20.15 28.35
C LYS A 183 0.86 19.32 27.77
N GLU A 184 0.59 18.38 26.87
CA GLU A 184 1.62 17.62 26.17
C GLU A 184 2.40 18.55 25.24
N SER A 185 3.72 18.67 25.45
CA SER A 185 4.59 19.43 24.55
C SER A 185 4.53 18.86 23.13
N ASP A 186 4.57 19.73 22.11
CA ASP A 186 4.54 19.33 20.69
C ASP A 186 5.55 18.21 20.38
N ALA A 187 6.79 18.31 20.86
CA ALA A 187 7.83 17.29 20.63
C ALA A 187 7.44 15.89 21.16
N LYS A 188 6.73 15.82 22.30
CA LYS A 188 6.27 14.56 22.89
C LYS A 188 5.09 13.99 22.08
N ARG A 189 4.16 14.85 21.68
CA ARG A 189 3.02 14.50 20.81
C ARG A 189 3.52 13.96 19.47
N ASP A 190 4.40 14.70 18.81
CA ASP A 190 4.96 14.35 17.49
C ASP A 190 5.73 13.03 17.57
N ARG A 191 6.53 12.83 18.63
CA ARG A 191 7.20 11.55 18.86
C ARG A 191 6.21 10.39 18.96
N ARG A 192 5.15 10.55 19.75
CA ARG A 192 4.12 9.52 19.94
C ARG A 192 3.41 9.20 18.61
N VAL A 193 3.04 10.23 17.85
CA VAL A 193 2.40 10.08 16.53
C VAL A 193 3.35 9.39 15.55
N ASN A 194 4.60 9.83 15.44
CA ASN A 194 5.58 9.24 14.52
C ASN A 194 5.88 7.78 14.87
N LEU A 195 6.01 7.43 16.16
CA LEU A 195 6.15 6.03 16.58
C LEU A 195 4.94 5.19 16.21
N PHE A 196 3.73 5.75 16.31
CA PHE A 196 2.52 5.05 15.91
C PHE A 196 2.48 4.84 14.39
N GLN A 197 2.69 5.88 13.59
CA GLN A 197 2.70 5.78 12.13
C GLN A 197 3.80 4.84 11.63
N ALA A 198 5.00 4.87 12.24
CA ALA A 198 6.07 3.94 11.90
C ALA A 198 5.67 2.48 12.13
N ARG A 199 4.91 2.18 13.20
CA ARG A 199 4.37 0.83 13.44
C ARG A 199 3.30 0.44 12.42
N VAL A 200 2.44 1.38 12.02
CA VAL A 200 1.45 1.15 10.95
C VAL A 200 2.17 0.84 9.63
N ALA A 201 3.17 1.65 9.26
CA ALA A 201 3.98 1.44 8.06
C ALA A 201 4.73 0.09 8.10
N GLN A 202 5.33 -0.29 9.23
CA GLN A 202 5.97 -1.60 9.40
C GLN A 202 4.99 -2.73 9.10
N ARG A 203 3.79 -2.65 9.68
CA ARG A 203 2.75 -3.65 9.49
C ARG A 203 2.34 -3.74 8.01
N ASP A 204 2.19 -2.61 7.33
CA ASP A 204 1.77 -2.58 5.92
C ASP A 204 2.88 -3.08 4.98
N VAL A 205 4.16 -2.85 5.31
CA VAL A 205 5.29 -3.47 4.60
C VAL A 205 5.23 -4.99 4.74
N VAL A 206 5.00 -5.51 5.96
CA VAL A 206 4.88 -6.96 6.21
C VAL A 206 3.68 -7.55 5.46
N MET A 207 2.54 -6.85 5.44
CA MET A 207 1.38 -7.29 4.68
C MET A 207 1.59 -7.23 3.17
N THR A 208 2.34 -6.25 2.68
CA THR A 208 2.71 -6.19 1.25
C THR A 208 3.57 -7.39 0.86
N ILE A 209 4.53 -7.79 1.71
CA ILE A 209 5.29 -9.04 1.53
C ILE A 209 4.35 -10.25 1.51
N ALA A 210 3.40 -10.33 2.45
CA ALA A 210 2.43 -11.41 2.51
C ALA A 210 1.54 -11.50 1.26
N VAL A 211 1.04 -10.36 0.75
CA VAL A 211 0.27 -10.27 -0.52
C VAL A 211 1.08 -10.89 -1.66
N LEU A 212 2.32 -10.44 -1.86
CA LEU A 212 3.16 -10.91 -2.96
C LEU A 212 3.43 -12.42 -2.90
N LEU A 213 3.71 -12.96 -1.71
CA LEU A 213 3.91 -14.41 -1.53
C LEU A 213 2.61 -15.20 -1.75
N ARG A 214 1.48 -14.64 -1.34
CA ARG A 214 0.16 -15.25 -1.52
C ARG A 214 -0.25 -15.34 -2.98
N GLU A 215 -0.01 -14.28 -3.76
CA GLU A 215 -0.28 -14.26 -5.20
C GLU A 215 0.50 -15.37 -5.93
N LYS A 216 1.69 -15.70 -5.45
CA LYS A 216 2.48 -16.84 -5.94
C LYS A 216 2.04 -18.19 -5.38
N SER A 217 1.00 -18.23 -4.56
CA SER A 217 0.54 -19.44 -3.85
C SER A 217 1.70 -20.15 -3.14
N TYR A 218 2.61 -19.37 -2.53
CA TYR A 218 3.85 -19.93 -1.99
C TYR A 218 3.60 -20.72 -0.71
N GLU A 219 3.77 -22.03 -0.78
CA GLU A 219 3.44 -23.00 0.27
C GLU A 219 3.96 -22.65 1.68
N PRO A 220 5.22 -22.22 1.88
CA PRO A 220 5.69 -21.79 3.20
C PRO A 220 4.89 -20.62 3.79
N TYR A 221 4.47 -19.65 2.97
CA TYR A 221 3.59 -18.57 3.41
C TYR A 221 2.18 -19.07 3.70
N LEU A 222 1.64 -19.96 2.84
CA LEU A 222 0.27 -20.48 3.00
C LEU A 222 0.06 -21.27 4.30
N LYS A 223 1.15 -21.76 4.91
CA LYS A 223 1.17 -22.45 6.21
C LYS A 223 1.37 -21.51 7.41
N SER A 224 1.54 -20.21 7.18
CA SER A 224 1.72 -19.22 8.24
C SER A 224 0.46 -19.04 9.07
N ARG A 225 0.64 -18.51 10.28
CA ARG A 225 -0.47 -18.10 11.15
C ARG A 225 -1.34 -17.03 10.52
N ILE A 226 -0.75 -16.12 9.75
CA ILE A 226 -1.48 -15.04 9.08
C ILE A 226 -2.44 -15.62 8.05
N GLU A 227 -1.97 -16.47 7.12
CA GLU A 227 -2.87 -17.06 6.12
C GLU A 227 -3.92 -17.98 6.78
N THR A 228 -3.53 -18.72 7.82
CA THR A 228 -4.47 -19.58 8.57
C THR A 228 -5.57 -18.75 9.25
N ALA A 229 -5.20 -17.65 9.90
CA ALA A 229 -6.14 -16.73 10.54
C ALA A 229 -7.03 -16.02 9.51
N TYR A 230 -6.45 -15.59 8.38
CA TYR A 230 -7.19 -15.03 7.26
C TYR A 230 -8.23 -16.03 6.75
N ALA A 231 -7.82 -17.24 6.39
CA ALA A 231 -8.69 -18.26 5.84
C ALA A 231 -9.83 -18.63 6.80
N LYS A 232 -9.57 -18.62 8.11
CA LYS A 232 -10.61 -18.80 9.13
C LYS A 232 -11.56 -17.60 9.19
N GLY A 233 -11.02 -16.38 9.25
CA GLY A 233 -11.80 -15.16 9.37
C GLY A 233 -12.66 -14.88 8.15
N ILE A 234 -12.13 -15.09 6.95
CA ILE A 234 -12.88 -14.87 5.71
C ILE A 234 -14.03 -15.87 5.58
N LYS A 235 -13.82 -17.15 5.93
CA LYS A 235 -14.90 -18.15 5.97
C LYS A 235 -16.00 -17.82 6.98
N ALA A 236 -15.65 -17.15 8.09
CA ALA A 236 -16.62 -16.68 9.06
C ALA A 236 -17.41 -15.49 8.49
N LEU A 237 -16.71 -14.51 7.92
CA LEU A 237 -17.32 -13.32 7.32
C LEU A 237 -18.28 -13.68 6.20
N VAL A 238 -17.90 -14.62 5.32
CA VAL A 238 -18.77 -15.12 4.23
C VAL A 238 -20.10 -15.66 4.73
N LYS A 239 -20.13 -16.29 5.91
CA LYS A 239 -21.39 -16.75 6.53
C LYS A 239 -22.18 -15.59 7.11
N THR A 240 -21.51 -14.64 7.75
CA THR A 240 -22.14 -13.44 8.32
C THR A 240 -22.78 -12.58 7.24
N ASP A 241 -22.11 -12.43 6.09
CA ASP A 241 -22.56 -11.63 4.95
C ASP A 241 -23.56 -12.39 4.06
N GLY A 242 -23.90 -13.65 4.38
CA GLY A 242 -24.80 -14.49 3.58
C GLY A 242 -24.25 -14.92 2.21
N LEU A 243 -22.94 -14.76 2.00
CA LEU A 243 -22.23 -15.14 0.78
C LEU A 243 -21.92 -16.64 0.70
N ASP A 244 -22.10 -17.40 1.77
CA ASP A 244 -21.79 -18.84 1.83
C ASP A 244 -22.64 -19.69 0.87
N LYS A 245 -23.79 -19.16 0.45
CA LYS A 245 -24.69 -19.78 -0.53
C LYS A 245 -24.46 -19.31 -1.96
N PHE A 246 -23.66 -18.26 -2.17
CA PHE A 246 -23.40 -17.72 -3.50
C PHE A 246 -22.58 -18.71 -4.33
N LYS A 247 -23.01 -18.96 -5.56
CA LYS A 247 -22.27 -19.75 -6.54
C LYS A 247 -21.79 -18.85 -7.68
N PRO A 248 -20.53 -18.99 -8.11
CA PRO A 248 -20.03 -18.26 -9.27
C PRO A 248 -20.94 -18.45 -10.49
N GLY A 249 -21.35 -17.35 -11.12
CA GLY A 249 -22.21 -17.35 -12.30
C GLY A 249 -23.71 -17.26 -12.02
N GLU A 250 -24.13 -17.33 -10.76
CA GLU A 250 -25.51 -17.00 -10.35
C GLU A 250 -25.64 -15.48 -10.09
N PRO A 251 -26.84 -14.90 -10.32
CA PRO A 251 -27.08 -13.51 -9.94
C PRO A 251 -26.91 -13.33 -8.43
N LEU A 252 -26.40 -12.16 -8.03
CA LEU A 252 -26.31 -11.83 -6.62
C LEU A 252 -27.71 -11.78 -6.00
N PRO A 253 -27.88 -12.27 -4.76
CA PRO A 253 -29.10 -12.02 -3.99
C PRO A 253 -29.44 -10.53 -3.97
N PRO A 254 -30.73 -10.15 -4.00
CA PRO A 254 -31.14 -8.73 -3.98
C PRO A 254 -30.54 -7.95 -2.81
N GLU A 255 -30.31 -8.60 -1.67
CA GLU A 255 -29.73 -7.99 -0.47
C GLU A 255 -28.23 -7.64 -0.63
N LEU A 256 -27.59 -8.18 -1.67
CA LEU A 256 -26.18 -8.00 -2.00
C LEU A 256 -25.99 -7.24 -3.33
N GLU A 257 -27.07 -6.68 -3.88
CA GLU A 257 -27.02 -5.88 -5.10
C GLU A 257 -26.14 -4.64 -4.88
N GLY A 258 -25.21 -4.39 -5.81
CA GLY A 258 -24.20 -3.33 -5.69
C GLY A 258 -22.92 -3.74 -4.97
N MET A 259 -22.84 -4.92 -4.35
CA MET A 259 -21.59 -5.43 -3.80
C MET A 259 -20.70 -6.02 -4.90
N GLU A 260 -19.43 -5.61 -4.92
CA GLU A 260 -18.43 -6.22 -5.79
C GLU A 260 -17.90 -7.51 -5.15
N ILE A 261 -18.36 -8.65 -5.64
CA ILE A 261 -17.96 -9.98 -5.15
C ILE A 261 -16.83 -10.56 -6.03
N ARG A 262 -15.78 -11.06 -5.38
CA ARG A 262 -14.67 -11.80 -6.01
C ARG A 262 -14.51 -13.17 -5.36
N ILE A 263 -13.97 -14.14 -6.09
CA ILE A 263 -13.61 -15.44 -5.52
C ILE A 263 -12.16 -15.37 -5.05
N ASP A 264 -11.93 -15.65 -3.77
CA ASP A 264 -10.57 -15.71 -3.23
C ASP A 264 -9.79 -16.87 -3.88
N PRO A 265 -8.63 -16.63 -4.50
CA PRO A 265 -7.94 -17.64 -5.30
C PRO A 265 -7.36 -18.80 -4.48
N ILE A 266 -7.16 -18.66 -3.16
CA ILE A 266 -6.61 -19.72 -2.31
C ILE A 266 -7.72 -20.50 -1.61
N THR A 267 -8.62 -19.80 -0.90
CA THR A 267 -9.68 -20.42 -0.09
C THR A 267 -10.91 -20.78 -0.91
N LYS A 268 -11.04 -20.25 -2.14
CA LYS A 268 -12.14 -20.47 -3.08
C LYS A 268 -13.51 -20.02 -2.58
N VAL A 269 -13.56 -19.14 -1.57
CA VAL A 269 -14.82 -18.57 -1.07
C VAL A 269 -15.14 -17.23 -1.75
N PRO A 270 -16.42 -16.88 -1.95
CA PRO A 270 -16.81 -15.57 -2.44
C PRO A 270 -16.64 -14.53 -1.35
N VAL A 271 -16.01 -13.40 -1.67
CA VAL A 271 -15.72 -12.32 -0.72
C VAL A 271 -16.10 -10.98 -1.33
N ALA A 272 -16.63 -10.05 -0.53
CA ALA A 272 -16.77 -8.69 -0.98
C ALA A 272 -15.40 -8.03 -1.11
N ARG A 273 -15.23 -7.16 -2.10
CA ARG A 273 -13.95 -6.47 -2.38
C ARG A 273 -13.39 -5.75 -1.15
N TYR A 274 -14.26 -5.18 -0.32
CA TYR A 274 -13.90 -4.38 0.86
C TYR A 274 -13.94 -5.16 2.19
N SER A 275 -14.16 -6.47 2.14
CA SER A 275 -14.13 -7.33 3.33
C SER A 275 -12.76 -7.29 4.00
N THR A 276 -12.72 -6.81 5.25
CA THR A 276 -11.51 -6.83 6.07
C THR A 276 -11.57 -7.93 7.12
N VAL A 277 -10.51 -8.73 7.18
CA VAL A 277 -10.29 -9.67 8.28
C VAL A 277 -9.19 -9.09 9.15
N ALA A 278 -9.53 -8.78 10.40
CA ALA A 278 -8.56 -8.41 11.41
C ALA A 278 -7.81 -9.67 11.87
N ILE A 279 -6.50 -9.67 11.73
CA ILE A 279 -5.61 -10.75 12.15
C ILE A 279 -4.68 -10.19 13.23
N PRO A 280 -4.56 -10.84 14.40
CA PRO A 280 -3.68 -10.36 15.45
C PRO A 280 -2.25 -10.13 14.96
N TYR A 281 -1.69 -8.96 15.27
CA TYR A 281 -0.30 -8.65 14.99
C TYR A 281 0.59 -9.19 16.11
N SER A 282 1.59 -9.99 15.75
CA SER A 282 2.57 -10.50 16.71
C SER A 282 3.96 -10.57 16.08
N ARG A 283 4.98 -10.66 16.94
CA ARG A 283 6.36 -10.86 16.48
C ARG A 283 6.50 -12.19 15.72
N GLU A 284 5.89 -13.25 16.24
CA GLU A 284 5.98 -14.60 15.65
C GLU A 284 5.36 -14.63 14.25
N SER A 285 4.18 -14.03 14.09
CA SER A 285 3.52 -13.95 12.78
C SER A 285 4.35 -13.14 11.79
N ARG A 286 4.95 -12.03 12.21
CA ARG A 286 5.90 -11.25 11.39
C ARG A 286 7.13 -12.06 10.99
N ASP A 287 7.73 -12.76 11.94
CA ASP A 287 8.95 -13.54 11.73
C ASP A 287 8.68 -14.74 10.80
N GLU A 288 7.47 -15.34 10.82
CA GLU A 288 7.02 -16.35 9.84
C GLU A 288 6.95 -15.78 8.41
N ILE A 289 6.42 -14.56 8.23
CA ILE A 289 6.40 -13.89 6.92
C ILE A 289 7.82 -13.60 6.42
N ARG A 290 8.68 -13.07 7.30
CA ARG A 290 10.10 -12.81 6.98
C ARG A 290 10.82 -14.10 6.57
N ALA A 291 10.57 -15.20 7.28
CA ALA A 291 11.15 -16.51 6.96
C ALA A 291 10.66 -17.04 5.61
N ALA A 292 9.35 -16.94 5.32
CA ALA A 292 8.79 -17.33 4.04
C ALA A 292 9.37 -16.49 2.89
N ALA A 293 9.48 -15.17 3.05
CA ALA A 293 10.08 -14.28 2.06
C ALA A 293 11.58 -14.59 1.84
N GLY A 294 12.35 -14.77 2.92
CA GLY A 294 13.77 -15.15 2.83
C GLY A 294 13.96 -16.48 2.11
N LYS A 295 13.09 -17.45 2.36
CA LYS A 295 13.10 -18.75 1.66
C LYS A 295 12.75 -18.58 0.18
N TRP A 296 11.72 -17.81 -0.15
CA TRP A 296 11.36 -17.50 -1.54
C TRP A 296 12.56 -16.93 -2.31
N ILE A 297 13.22 -15.92 -1.74
CA ILE A 297 14.40 -15.27 -2.34
C ILE A 297 15.53 -16.28 -2.57
N SER A 298 15.78 -17.18 -1.62
CA SER A 298 16.82 -18.20 -1.76
C SER A 298 16.52 -19.26 -2.83
N GLU A 299 15.23 -19.54 -3.08
CA GLU A 299 14.76 -20.51 -4.08
C GLU A 299 14.61 -19.89 -5.48
N HIS A 300 14.54 -18.55 -5.59
CA HIS A 300 14.30 -17.80 -6.82
C HIS A 300 15.26 -16.60 -6.93
N PRO A 301 16.57 -16.84 -7.12
CA PRO A 301 17.59 -15.78 -7.19
C PRO A 301 17.49 -14.90 -8.44
#